data_AF-A0A2I1HT65-F1
#
_entry.id   AF-A0A2I1HT65-F1
#
_cell.length_a   1.000
_cell.length_b   1.000
_cell.length_c   1.000
_cell.angle_alpha   90.00
_cell.angle_beta   90.00
_cell.angle_gamma   90.00
#
_symmetry.space_group_name_H-M   'P 1'
#
loop_
_entity.id
_entity.type
_entity.pdbx_description
1 polymer ?
#
loop_
_entity_poly.entity_id
_entity_poly.type
_entity_poly.pdbx_seq_one_letter_code
_entity_poly.pdbx_strand_id
1 'polypeptide(L)'
;MLIVILAFAHTMFVLLSNPKNIETKDSIYSGNVTNPSTNETLNISFKSKSNDNPFSSYYTAMMTTYLWLYGDWVQRDDFNFWAVDVFTLVASLFLVIVLQNMLIAFMSGIYEEAKIKGRQTLLRHRAIIIADYEALHHIHYWKHEPDPKHIYYFGQSKTIEEWYDSRKHDRGAIYKGFEEKSTFTKYIFKERNYDKRSIWVYEDNIESEIEEIKIMKNDLNDKIENLITKLNEKKKNNDEINIGKLEILKNLELK
;
A
#
# COMPACT_ATOMS: atom_id res chain seq x y z
N MET A 1 -11.86 13.59 -14.65
CA MET A 1 -12.47 12.32 -15.13
C MET A 1 -13.99 12.32 -15.00
N LEU A 2 -14.56 12.52 -13.81
CA LEU A 2 -16.01 12.43 -13.59
C LEU A 2 -16.85 13.33 -14.51
N ILE A 3 -16.48 14.61 -14.66
CA ILE A 3 -17.18 15.55 -15.56
C ILE A 3 -17.17 15.07 -17.03
N VAL A 4 -16.06 14.48 -17.46
CA VAL A 4 -15.91 13.97 -18.83
C VAL A 4 -16.81 12.75 -19.05
N ILE A 5 -16.89 11.85 -18.07
CA ILE A 5 -17.79 10.69 -18.08
C ILE A 5 -19.25 11.16 -18.15
N LEU A 6 -19.65 12.17 -17.36
CA LEU A 6 -21.00 12.74 -17.42
C LEU A 6 -21.32 13.33 -18.80
N ALA A 7 -20.36 14.02 -19.43
CA ALA A 7 -20.56 14.60 -20.77
C ALA A 7 -20.75 13.52 -21.85
N PHE A 8 -19.94 12.46 -21.84
CA PHE A 8 -20.11 11.33 -22.77
C PHE A 8 -21.39 10.54 -22.50
N ALA A 9 -21.73 10.33 -21.22
CA ALA A 9 -22.99 9.68 -20.83
C ALA A 9 -24.20 10.47 -21.32
N HIS A 10 -24.17 11.79 -21.18
CA HIS A 10 -25.22 12.66 -21.69
C HIS A 10 -25.34 12.59 -23.22
N THR A 11 -24.20 12.61 -23.92
CA THR A 11 -24.16 12.50 -25.39
C THR A 11 -24.75 11.17 -25.87
N MET A 12 -24.35 10.05 -25.24
CA MET A 12 -24.87 8.73 -25.58
C MET A 12 -26.33 8.55 -25.18
N PHE A 13 -26.76 9.11 -24.06
CA PHE A 13 -28.17 9.13 -23.67
C PHE A 13 -29.02 9.85 -24.73
N VAL A 14 -28.62 11.04 -25.17
CA VAL A 14 -29.34 11.75 -26.23
C VAL A 14 -29.35 10.97 -27.54
N LEU A 15 -28.23 10.33 -27.90
CA LEU A 15 -28.09 9.60 -29.15
C LEU A 15 -28.87 8.27 -29.17
N LEU A 16 -28.88 7.53 -28.06
CA LEU A 16 -29.32 6.13 -27.99
C LEU A 16 -30.58 5.92 -27.15
N SER A 17 -31.11 6.95 -26.47
CA SER A 17 -32.32 6.81 -25.62
C SER A 17 -33.56 6.33 -26.37
N ASN A 18 -33.68 6.66 -27.66
CA ASN A 18 -34.82 6.25 -28.47
C ASN A 18 -34.37 5.55 -29.76
N PRO A 19 -34.23 4.21 -29.76
CA PRO A 19 -33.70 3.45 -30.89
C PRO A 19 -34.69 3.30 -32.07
N LYS A 20 -35.83 4.01 -32.09
CA LYS A 20 -36.82 3.90 -33.18
C LYS A 20 -36.23 4.12 -34.59
N ASN A 21 -35.14 4.88 -34.69
CA ASN A 21 -34.44 5.17 -35.94
C ASN A 21 -33.06 4.48 -36.04
N ILE A 22 -32.69 3.63 -35.08
CA ILE A 22 -31.36 3.01 -35.00
C ILE A 22 -31.53 1.50 -35.06
N GLU A 23 -30.88 0.86 -36.04
CA GLU A 23 -30.85 -0.60 -36.14
C GLU A 23 -30.11 -1.18 -34.92
N THR A 24 -30.83 -1.95 -34.10
CA THR A 24 -30.23 -2.79 -33.05
C THR A 24 -29.74 -4.09 -33.67
N LYS A 25 -28.65 -4.65 -33.12
CA LYS A 25 -28.17 -5.98 -33.50
C LYS A 25 -29.08 -7.04 -32.88
N ASP A 26 -30.32 -7.12 -33.36
CA ASP A 26 -31.28 -8.13 -32.92
C ASP A 26 -30.78 -9.52 -33.33
N SER A 27 -30.51 -10.39 -32.36
CA SER A 27 -30.26 -11.81 -32.64
C SER A 27 -31.60 -12.50 -32.91
N ILE A 28 -31.92 -12.66 -34.18
CA ILE A 28 -33.03 -13.51 -34.62
C ILE A 28 -32.52 -14.95 -34.63
N TYR A 29 -32.93 -15.74 -33.65
CA TYR A 29 -32.66 -17.17 -33.66
C TYR A 29 -33.86 -17.88 -34.30
N SER A 30 -33.68 -18.35 -35.53
CA SER A 30 -34.68 -19.12 -36.26
C SER A 30 -34.22 -20.55 -36.44
N GLY A 31 -35.08 -21.51 -36.12
CA GLY A 31 -34.83 -22.93 -36.34
C GLY A 31 -36.07 -23.62 -36.90
N ASN A 32 -35.86 -24.54 -37.84
CA ASN A 32 -36.91 -25.41 -38.34
C ASN A 32 -36.84 -26.74 -37.60
N VAL A 33 -37.94 -27.12 -36.95
CA VAL A 33 -38.09 -28.44 -36.34
C VAL A 33 -39.05 -29.25 -37.22
N THR A 34 -38.55 -30.33 -37.81
CA THR A 34 -39.35 -31.25 -38.61
C THR A 34 -39.76 -32.45 -37.79
N ASN A 35 -41.06 -32.77 -37.74
CA ASN A 35 -41.54 -33.97 -37.09
C ASN A 35 -41.21 -35.20 -37.96
N PRO A 36 -40.40 -36.16 -37.47
CA PRO A 36 -39.97 -37.31 -38.27
C PRO A 36 -41.09 -38.26 -38.67
N SER A 37 -42.27 -38.21 -38.02
CA SER A 37 -43.40 -39.10 -38.31
C SER A 37 -44.45 -38.52 -39.24
N THR A 38 -44.62 -37.20 -39.32
CA THR A 38 -45.66 -36.55 -40.13
C THR A 38 -45.11 -35.66 -41.25
N ASN A 39 -43.79 -35.47 -41.32
CA ASN A 39 -43.11 -34.53 -42.24
C ASN A 39 -43.60 -33.07 -42.14
N GLU A 40 -44.30 -32.72 -41.07
CA GLU A 40 -44.71 -31.35 -40.81
C GLU A 40 -43.53 -30.54 -40.27
N THR A 41 -43.35 -29.34 -40.82
CA THR A 41 -42.24 -28.44 -40.46
C THR A 41 -42.78 -27.28 -39.63
N LEU A 42 -42.36 -27.19 -38.37
CA LEU A 42 -42.61 -26.03 -37.51
C LEU A 42 -41.42 -25.09 -37.59
N ASN A 43 -41.65 -23.90 -38.14
CA ASN A 43 -40.67 -22.82 -38.13
C ASN A 43 -40.86 -21.99 -36.87
N ILE A 44 -39.85 -21.99 -35.99
CA ILE A 44 -39.87 -21.25 -34.74
C ILE A 44 -38.85 -20.13 -34.86
N SER A 45 -39.34 -18.89 -34.85
CA SER A 45 -38.50 -17.69 -34.78
C SER A 45 -38.57 -17.09 -33.39
N PHE A 46 -37.47 -17.14 -32.64
CA PHE A 46 -37.31 -16.38 -31.42
C PHE A 46 -36.65 -15.05 -31.75
N LYS A 47 -37.37 -13.97 -31.45
CA LYS A 47 -36.78 -12.63 -31.41
C LYS A 47 -36.40 -12.35 -29.96
N SER A 48 -35.12 -12.47 -29.62
CA SER A 48 -34.64 -11.94 -28.36
C SER A 48 -34.70 -10.42 -28.46
N LYS A 49 -35.76 -9.81 -27.92
CA LYS A 49 -35.73 -8.37 -27.68
C LYS A 49 -34.76 -8.17 -26.51
N SER A 50 -33.54 -7.76 -26.81
CA SER A 50 -32.69 -7.09 -25.82
C SER A 50 -33.41 -5.81 -25.42
N ASN A 51 -34.33 -5.92 -24.46
CA ASN A 51 -35.19 -4.81 -24.06
C ASN A 51 -34.46 -3.85 -23.11
N ASP A 52 -33.24 -4.18 -22.73
CA ASP A 52 -32.44 -3.41 -21.79
C ASP A 52 -31.46 -2.55 -22.56
N ASN A 53 -31.98 -1.57 -23.32
CA ASN A 53 -31.13 -0.51 -23.85
C ASN A 53 -30.38 0.15 -22.66
N PRO A 54 -29.04 0.03 -22.58
CA PRO A 54 -28.27 0.57 -21.47
C PRO A 54 -28.36 2.11 -21.39
N PHE A 55 -28.75 2.77 -22.47
CA PHE A 55 -28.93 4.22 -22.57
C PHE A 55 -30.38 4.68 -22.49
N SER A 56 -31.31 3.80 -22.10
CA SER A 56 -32.73 4.14 -21.93
C SER A 56 -32.98 5.18 -20.83
N SER A 57 -32.16 5.18 -19.79
CA SER A 57 -32.19 6.18 -18.71
C SER A 57 -30.83 6.85 -18.57
N TYR A 58 -30.83 8.10 -18.09
CA TYR A 58 -29.58 8.82 -17.86
C TYR A 58 -28.70 8.14 -16.81
N TYR A 59 -29.30 7.54 -15.78
CA TYR A 59 -28.58 6.81 -14.75
C TYR A 59 -27.86 5.58 -15.30
N THR A 60 -28.56 4.77 -16.09
CA THR A 60 -27.96 3.58 -16.73
C THR A 60 -26.90 3.99 -17.75
N ALA A 61 -27.14 5.07 -18.52
CA ALA A 61 -26.13 5.63 -19.43
C ALA A 61 -24.85 6.05 -18.71
N MET A 62 -24.98 6.68 -17.53
CA MET A 62 -23.84 7.06 -16.69
C MET A 62 -23.08 5.83 -16.21
N MET A 63 -23.78 4.81 -15.74
CA MET A 63 -23.17 3.55 -15.29
C MET A 63 -22.44 2.85 -16.43
N THR A 64 -23.05 2.73 -17.61
CA THR A 64 -22.42 2.13 -18.79
C THR A 64 -21.20 2.91 -19.25
N THR A 65 -21.27 4.24 -19.27
CA THR A 65 -20.10 5.09 -19.63
C THR A 65 -18.98 5.00 -18.59
N TYR A 66 -19.31 4.80 -17.32
CA TYR A 66 -18.33 4.53 -16.28
C TYR A 66 -17.61 3.19 -16.52
N LEU A 67 -18.33 2.16 -16.97
CA LEU A 67 -17.75 0.85 -17.28
C LEU A 67 -16.77 0.88 -18.48
N TRP A 68 -16.82 1.91 -19.33
CA TRP A 68 -15.82 2.11 -20.38
C TRP A 68 -14.39 2.23 -19.85
N LEU A 69 -14.23 2.72 -18.60
CA LEU A 69 -12.92 2.78 -17.95
C LEU A 69 -12.28 1.39 -17.77
N TYR A 70 -13.10 0.35 -17.67
CA TYR A 70 -12.68 -1.04 -17.55
C TYR A 70 -12.60 -1.75 -18.90
N GLY A 71 -12.95 -1.07 -19.99
CA GLY A 71 -12.94 -1.63 -21.34
C GLY A 71 -14.20 -2.41 -21.72
N ASP A 72 -15.29 -2.28 -20.96
CA ASP A 72 -16.58 -2.87 -21.30
C ASP A 72 -17.40 -1.91 -22.16
N TRP A 73 -17.65 -2.28 -23.42
CA TRP A 73 -18.23 -1.44 -24.47
C TRP A 73 -19.54 -1.99 -25.02
N VAL A 74 -20.49 -2.30 -24.12
CA VAL A 74 -21.82 -2.87 -24.41
C VAL A 74 -22.55 -2.21 -25.61
N GLN A 75 -22.41 -0.89 -25.79
CA GLN A 75 -23.02 -0.17 -26.92
C GLN A 75 -22.59 -0.65 -28.32
N ARG A 76 -21.35 -1.09 -28.48
CA ARG A 76 -20.80 -1.51 -29.77
C ARG A 76 -21.38 -2.86 -30.17
N ASP A 77 -21.76 -3.66 -29.19
CA ASP A 77 -22.32 -4.99 -29.37
C ASP A 77 -23.83 -4.94 -29.59
N ASP A 78 -24.52 -3.95 -29.01
CA ASP A 78 -25.98 -3.82 -29.09
C ASP A 78 -26.48 -2.94 -30.26
N PHE A 79 -25.72 -1.90 -30.64
CA PHE A 79 -26.16 -0.92 -31.64
C PHE A 79 -25.36 -1.02 -32.95
N ASN A 80 -26.08 -1.05 -34.09
CA ASN A 80 -25.48 -0.99 -35.42
C ASN A 80 -25.50 0.46 -35.95
N PHE A 81 -24.70 1.34 -35.35
CA PHE A 81 -24.65 2.75 -35.76
C PHE A 81 -23.23 3.31 -35.81
N TRP A 82 -22.83 3.83 -36.97
CA TRP A 82 -21.46 4.32 -37.21
C TRP A 82 -21.01 5.40 -36.22
N ALA A 83 -21.93 6.26 -35.75
CA ALA A 83 -21.56 7.32 -34.81
C ALA A 83 -21.18 6.75 -33.44
N VAL A 84 -21.76 5.60 -33.04
CA VAL A 84 -21.39 4.93 -31.79
C VAL A 84 -19.92 4.51 -31.84
N ASP A 85 -19.47 3.94 -32.96
CA ASP A 85 -18.07 3.55 -33.14
C ASP A 85 -17.12 4.76 -33.06
N VAL A 86 -17.49 5.88 -33.70
CA VAL A 86 -16.69 7.11 -33.69
C VAL A 86 -16.58 7.69 -32.28
N PHE A 87 -17.71 7.86 -31.57
CA PHE A 87 -17.70 8.38 -30.20
C PHE A 87 -16.98 7.46 -29.22
N THR A 88 -17.09 6.14 -29.41
CA THR A 88 -16.38 5.14 -28.60
C THR A 88 -14.87 5.26 -28.79
N LEU A 89 -14.39 5.42 -30.03
CA LEU A 89 -12.96 5.64 -30.31
C LEU A 89 -12.44 6.95 -29.70
N VAL A 90 -13.20 8.04 -29.87
CA VAL A 90 -12.84 9.34 -29.28
C VAL A 90 -12.79 9.25 -27.76
N ALA A 91 -13.81 8.64 -27.14
CA ALA A 91 -13.87 8.46 -25.70
C ALA A 91 -12.72 7.58 -25.18
N SER A 92 -12.38 6.50 -25.87
CA SER A 92 -11.24 5.64 -25.52
C SER A 92 -9.92 6.42 -25.54
N LEU A 93 -9.68 7.22 -26.58
CA LEU A 93 -8.48 8.06 -26.68
C LEU A 93 -8.41 9.06 -25.51
N PHE A 94 -9.50 9.74 -25.19
CA PHE A 94 -9.47 10.75 -24.12
C PHE A 94 -9.48 10.15 -22.70
N LEU A 95 -10.34 9.18 -22.41
CA LEU A 95 -10.49 8.60 -21.08
C LEU A 95 -9.30 7.70 -20.72
N VAL A 96 -8.92 6.79 -21.61
CA VAL A 96 -7.89 5.80 -21.33
C VAL A 96 -6.50 6.38 -21.61
N ILE A 97 -6.27 6.95 -22.80
CA ILE A 97 -4.91 7.37 -23.18
C ILE A 97 -4.52 8.70 -22.53
N VAL A 98 -5.40 9.71 -22.49
CA VAL A 98 -5.03 11.01 -21.93
C VAL A 98 -5.24 11.04 -20.42
N LEU A 99 -6.47 10.82 -19.96
CA LEU A 99 -6.83 11.05 -18.56
C LEU A 99 -6.20 10.05 -17.60
N GLN A 100 -6.15 8.76 -17.95
CA GLN A 100 -5.53 7.75 -17.08
C GLN A 100 -4.01 7.94 -17.00
N ASN A 101 -3.34 8.21 -18.12
CA ASN A 101 -1.89 8.49 -18.11
C ASN A 101 -1.55 9.78 -17.35
N MET A 102 -2.38 10.82 -17.47
CA MET A 102 -2.21 12.04 -16.69
C MET A 102 -2.41 11.79 -15.18
N LEU A 103 -3.39 10.95 -14.81
CA LEU A 103 -3.62 10.57 -13.42
C LEU A 103 -2.44 9.76 -12.85
N ILE A 104 -1.90 8.82 -13.63
CA ILE A 104 -0.71 8.05 -13.24
C ILE A 104 0.50 8.97 -13.04
N ALA A 105 0.75 9.89 -13.98
CA ALA A 105 1.86 10.84 -13.88
C ALA A 105 1.70 11.76 -12.66
N PHE A 106 0.50 12.27 -12.42
CA PHE A 106 0.19 13.10 -11.25
C PHE A 106 0.39 12.35 -9.93
N MET A 107 -0.16 11.13 -9.83
CA MET A 107 -0.01 10.29 -8.63
C MET A 107 1.46 9.91 -8.41
N SER A 108 2.22 9.61 -9.46
CA SER A 108 3.66 9.31 -9.36
C SER A 108 4.45 10.52 -8.87
N GLY A 109 4.19 11.72 -9.40
CA GLY A 109 4.88 12.95 -8.99
C GLY A 109 4.61 13.32 -7.54
N ILE A 110 3.35 13.26 -7.10
CA ILE A 110 2.98 13.50 -5.70
C ILE A 110 3.52 12.40 -4.79
N TYR A 111 3.51 11.14 -5.22
CA TYR A 111 4.01 10.02 -4.43
C TYR A 111 5.49 10.18 -4.09
N GLU A 112 6.31 10.68 -5.02
CA GLU A 112 7.74 10.90 -4.78
C GLU A 112 7.98 12.01 -3.74
N GLU A 113 7.24 13.12 -3.82
CA GLU A 113 7.31 14.18 -2.80
C GLU A 113 6.80 13.68 -1.43
N ALA A 114 5.69 12.94 -1.44
CA ALA A 114 5.10 12.34 -0.25
C ALA A 114 6.01 11.26 0.36
N LYS A 115 6.83 10.55 -0.41
CA LYS A 115 7.80 9.58 0.12
C LYS A 115 8.89 10.27 0.93
N ILE A 116 9.35 11.43 0.50
CA ILE A 116 10.40 12.20 1.18
C ILE A 116 9.87 12.78 2.50
N LYS A 117 8.67 13.39 2.47
CA LYS A 117 8.06 14.04 3.66
C LYS A 117 7.20 13.10 4.50
N GLY A 118 6.86 11.92 3.97
CA GLY A 118 5.84 11.02 4.51
C GLY A 118 6.21 10.44 5.86
N ARG A 119 7.49 10.11 6.08
CA ARG A 119 7.93 9.59 7.39
C ARG A 119 7.74 10.61 8.51
N GLN A 120 8.07 11.88 8.26
CA GLN A 120 7.92 12.94 9.25
C GLN A 120 6.45 13.23 9.54
N THR A 121 5.62 13.30 8.49
CA THR A 121 4.17 13.48 8.62
C THR A 121 3.52 12.31 9.35
N LEU A 122 3.92 11.07 9.05
CA LEU A 122 3.42 9.86 9.73
C LEU A 122 3.75 9.88 11.22
N LEU A 123 5.01 10.18 11.59
CA LEU A 123 5.42 10.24 12.98
C LEU A 123 4.68 11.36 13.73
N ARG A 124 4.50 12.52 13.09
CA ARG A 124 3.73 13.63 13.65
C ARG A 124 2.27 13.25 13.87
N HIS A 125 1.65 12.58 12.90
CA HIS A 125 0.26 12.14 13.01
C HIS A 125 0.09 11.08 14.12
N ARG A 126 1.02 10.13 14.24
CA ARG A 126 1.04 9.18 15.36
C ARG A 126 1.13 9.88 16.71
N ALA A 127 2.03 10.86 16.84
CA ALA A 127 2.17 11.63 18.08
C ALA A 127 0.88 12.41 18.43
N ILE A 128 0.21 12.98 17.43
CA ILE A 128 -1.08 13.67 17.61
C ILE A 128 -2.14 12.68 18.13
N ILE A 129 -2.30 11.52 17.49
CA ILE A 129 -3.29 10.52 17.92
C ILE A 129 -3.03 10.05 19.35
N ILE A 130 -1.75 9.85 19.73
CA ILE A 130 -1.39 9.46 21.10
C ILE A 130 -1.76 10.57 22.08
N ALA A 131 -1.42 11.82 21.78
CA ALA A 131 -1.75 12.95 22.64
C ALA A 131 -3.27 13.15 22.78
N ASP A 132 -4.02 13.01 21.69
CA ASP A 132 -5.49 13.08 21.69
C ASP A 132 -6.09 11.93 22.50
N TYR A 133 -5.56 10.72 22.36
CA TYR A 133 -5.96 9.56 23.15
C TYR A 133 -5.68 9.78 24.64
N GLU A 134 -4.47 10.20 25.02
CA GLU A 134 -4.11 10.49 26.41
C GLU A 134 -5.01 11.58 27.00
N ALA A 135 -5.23 12.68 26.28
CA ALA A 135 -6.11 13.77 26.71
C ALA A 135 -7.54 13.30 26.99
N LEU A 136 -8.09 12.39 26.17
CA LEU A 136 -9.44 11.84 26.36
C LEU A 136 -9.48 10.75 27.43
N HIS A 137 -8.45 9.91 27.51
CA HIS A 137 -8.39 8.75 28.41
C HIS A 137 -8.24 9.16 29.88
N HIS A 138 -7.55 10.27 30.16
CA HIS A 138 -7.40 10.79 31.53
C HIS A 138 -8.71 11.34 32.13
N ILE A 139 -9.74 11.60 31.33
CA ILE A 139 -10.98 12.26 31.81
C ILE A 139 -12.00 11.24 32.37
N HIS A 140 -11.96 9.97 31.98
CA HIS A 140 -13.11 9.07 32.24
C HIS A 140 -12.85 7.76 33.01
N TYR A 141 -11.65 7.16 33.02
CA TYR A 141 -11.55 5.74 33.45
C TYR A 141 -10.42 5.36 34.42
N TRP A 142 -9.58 6.28 34.90
CA TRP A 142 -8.53 5.94 35.88
C TRP A 142 -8.44 6.99 37.00
N LYS A 143 -8.14 6.56 38.24
CA LYS A 143 -7.74 7.51 39.31
C LYS A 143 -6.47 8.22 38.82
N HIS A 144 -6.47 9.54 38.67
CA HIS A 144 -5.25 10.28 38.29
C HIS A 144 -4.02 9.67 38.97
N GLU A 145 -3.09 9.14 38.16
CA GLU A 145 -1.74 8.89 38.69
C GLU A 145 -1.28 10.22 39.27
N PRO A 146 -0.74 10.24 40.49
CA PRO A 146 -0.31 11.49 41.10
C PRO A 146 0.67 12.14 40.12
N ASP A 147 0.34 13.34 39.63
CA ASP A 147 1.23 14.14 38.81
C ASP A 147 2.62 14.04 39.43
N PRO A 148 3.66 13.61 38.68
CA PRO A 148 4.99 13.55 39.23
C PRO A 148 5.33 14.95 39.69
N LYS A 149 5.32 15.16 41.02
CA LYS A 149 5.53 16.45 41.65
C LYS A 149 6.83 17.12 41.17
N HIS A 150 7.76 16.29 40.68
CA HIS A 150 8.99 16.67 40.02
C HIS A 150 9.30 15.64 38.91
N ILE A 151 9.59 16.11 37.70
CA ILE A 151 10.22 15.29 36.66
C ILE A 151 11.71 15.20 37.02
N TYR A 152 12.16 14.07 37.58
CA TYR A 152 13.58 13.83 37.78
C TYR A 152 14.18 13.25 36.50
N TYR A 153 14.82 14.09 35.70
CA TYR A 153 15.81 13.60 34.74
C TYR A 153 17.06 13.19 35.52
N PHE A 154 17.21 11.91 35.82
CA PHE A 154 18.48 11.38 36.34
C PHE A 154 19.47 11.20 35.17
N GLY A 155 19.88 12.33 34.60
CA GLY A 155 20.83 12.44 33.52
C GLY A 155 22.15 13.03 34.03
N GLN A 156 22.79 12.41 35.02
CA GLN A 156 24.22 12.64 35.23
C GLN A 156 24.99 11.82 34.20
N SER A 157 24.87 12.19 32.92
CA SER A 157 25.89 11.84 31.95
C SER A 157 26.71 13.09 31.70
N LYS A 158 28.04 12.93 31.79
CA LYS A 158 29.03 13.95 31.43
C LYS A 158 28.72 14.60 30.07
N THR A 159 28.08 13.83 29.19
CA THR A 159 27.61 14.21 27.86
C THR A 159 26.55 15.34 27.87
N ILE A 160 25.70 15.43 28.89
CA ILE A 160 24.67 16.49 29.00
C ILE A 160 25.28 17.79 29.50
N GLU A 161 26.21 17.73 30.47
CA GLU A 161 26.96 18.89 30.93
C GLU A 161 27.81 19.48 29.80
N GLU A 162 28.55 18.63 29.07
CA GLU A 162 29.32 19.03 27.89
C GLU A 162 28.43 19.65 26.80
N TRP A 163 27.23 19.10 26.58
CA TRP A 163 26.26 19.66 25.63
C TRP A 163 25.73 21.03 26.09
N TYR A 164 25.44 21.20 27.38
CA TYR A 164 24.93 22.45 27.94
C TYR A 164 26.00 23.56 27.85
N ASP A 165 27.24 23.25 28.21
CA ASP A 165 28.35 24.19 28.10
C ASP A 165 28.63 24.58 26.65
N SER A 166 28.53 23.64 25.70
CA SER A 166 28.70 23.92 24.27
C SER A 166 27.67 24.91 23.70
N ARG A 167 26.51 25.07 24.37
CA ARG A 167 25.37 25.87 23.90
C ARG A 167 25.00 27.04 24.80
N LYS A 168 25.76 27.31 25.86
CA LYS A 168 25.51 28.40 26.82
C LYS A 168 25.40 29.80 26.18
N HIS A 169 25.93 29.97 24.97
CA HIS A 169 25.90 31.23 24.21
C HIS A 169 25.04 31.18 22.94
N ASP A 170 24.40 30.06 22.65
CA ASP A 170 23.56 29.89 21.45
C ASP A 170 22.08 30.15 21.80
N ARG A 171 21.47 31.15 21.16
CA ARG A 171 20.03 31.49 21.31
C ARG A 171 19.14 30.72 20.33
N GLY A 172 19.69 29.77 19.57
CA GLY A 172 18.92 28.95 18.62
C GLY A 172 17.97 27.96 19.29
N ALA A 173 16.91 27.58 18.57
CA ALA A 173 16.01 26.53 19.03
C ALA A 173 16.75 25.19 19.23
N ILE A 174 16.35 24.42 20.24
CA ILE A 174 17.04 23.20 20.68
C ILE A 174 17.22 22.18 19.55
N TYR A 175 16.31 22.16 18.57
CA TYR A 175 16.27 21.21 17.45
C TYR A 175 16.99 21.66 16.17
N LYS A 176 17.52 22.90 16.10
CA LYS A 176 18.01 23.51 14.85
C LYS A 176 19.15 22.73 14.15
N GLY A 177 19.99 22.00 14.90
CA GLY A 177 21.03 21.12 14.35
C GLY A 177 20.65 19.63 14.28
N PHE A 178 19.49 19.25 14.83
CA PHE A 178 18.98 17.88 14.74
C PHE A 178 18.24 17.62 13.43
N GLU A 179 17.58 18.63 12.87
CA GLU A 179 16.92 18.52 11.56
C GLU A 179 17.93 18.14 10.46
N GLU A 180 19.08 18.81 10.41
CA GLU A 180 20.18 18.52 9.47
C GLU A 180 20.81 17.12 9.66
N LYS A 181 20.87 16.59 10.89
CA LYS A 181 21.43 15.24 11.13
C LYS A 181 20.43 14.11 10.87
N SER A 182 19.13 14.41 10.96
CA SER A 182 18.06 13.43 10.77
C SER A 182 17.93 12.95 9.32
N THR A 183 18.32 13.78 8.36
CA THR A 183 18.29 13.45 6.92
C THR A 183 19.40 12.48 6.51
N PHE A 184 20.55 12.50 7.20
CA PHE A 184 21.72 11.69 6.81
C PHE A 184 21.86 10.37 7.54
N THR A 185 21.29 10.22 8.73
CA THR A 185 21.63 9.07 9.57
C THR A 185 20.55 7.99 9.49
N LYS A 186 20.77 7.02 8.59
CA LYS A 186 20.02 5.76 8.54
C LYS A 186 20.35 4.92 9.76
N TYR A 187 19.81 5.29 10.92
CA TYR A 187 19.88 4.44 12.10
C TYR A 187 19.07 3.17 11.81
N ILE A 188 19.75 2.02 11.78
CA ILE A 188 19.11 0.71 11.87
C ILE A 188 18.40 0.70 13.22
N PHE A 189 17.08 0.88 13.21
CA PHE A 189 16.28 0.78 14.41
C PHE A 189 16.40 -0.66 14.91
N LYS A 190 17.16 -0.86 15.99
CA LYS A 190 17.06 -2.09 16.79
C LYS A 190 15.84 -1.92 17.66
N GLU A 191 14.77 -2.58 17.26
CA GLU A 191 13.58 -2.73 18.08
C GLU A 191 14.00 -3.27 19.45
N ARG A 192 13.78 -2.47 20.49
CA ARG A 192 13.89 -2.93 21.87
C ARG A 192 12.49 -2.91 22.42
N ASN A 193 11.96 -4.09 22.73
CA ASN A 193 10.72 -4.20 23.45
C ASN A 193 10.99 -3.81 24.92
N TYR A 194 10.52 -2.61 25.29
CA TYR A 194 10.63 -2.10 26.66
C TYR A 194 9.48 -2.57 27.55
N ASP A 195 8.49 -3.24 26.96
CA ASP A 195 7.32 -3.73 27.66
C ASP A 195 7.35 -5.26 27.74
N LYS A 196 7.89 -5.76 28.85
CA LYS A 196 7.92 -7.21 29.14
C LYS A 196 6.51 -7.81 29.27
N ARG A 197 5.45 -6.99 29.33
CA ARG A 197 4.05 -7.43 29.48
C ARG A 197 3.13 -6.52 28.67
N SER A 198 3.33 -6.49 27.35
CA SER A 198 2.39 -5.85 26.43
C SER A 198 1.03 -6.54 26.50
N ILE A 199 -0.03 -5.75 26.69
CA ILE A 199 -1.45 -6.18 26.73
C ILE A 199 -1.92 -6.70 25.36
N TRP A 200 -1.11 -6.48 24.30
CA TRP A 200 -1.42 -6.86 22.92
C TRP A 200 -0.83 -8.21 22.49
N VAL A 201 -0.04 -8.89 23.34
CA VAL A 201 0.49 -10.22 23.05
C VAL A 201 -0.56 -11.24 23.51
N TYR A 202 -1.40 -11.68 22.57
CA TYR A 202 -2.54 -12.54 22.86
C TYR A 202 -2.22 -14.03 22.87
N GLU A 203 -1.01 -14.45 22.50
CA GLU A 203 -0.56 -15.84 22.64
C GLU A 203 0.96 -15.89 22.54
N ASP A 204 1.61 -16.42 23.57
CA ASP A 204 3.04 -16.74 23.54
C ASP A 204 3.24 -17.88 22.52
N ASN A 205 3.49 -17.53 21.26
CA ASN A 205 3.82 -18.50 20.22
C ASN A 205 5.29 -18.93 20.38
N ILE A 206 5.53 -19.78 21.38
CA ILE A 206 6.81 -20.40 21.71
C ILE A 206 7.49 -20.99 20.47
N GLU A 207 6.72 -21.47 19.50
CA GLU A 207 7.23 -22.05 18.26
C GLU A 207 7.97 -21.02 17.39
N SER A 208 7.43 -19.79 17.30
CA SER A 208 8.07 -18.69 16.57
C SER A 208 9.34 -18.18 17.28
N GLU A 209 9.35 -18.12 18.61
CA GLU A 209 10.55 -17.75 19.38
C GLU A 209 11.66 -18.80 19.24
N ILE A 210 11.32 -20.10 19.21
CA ILE A 210 12.27 -21.18 18.97
C ILE A 210 12.90 -21.04 17.57
N GLU A 211 12.12 -20.66 16.57
CA GLU A 211 12.60 -20.48 15.20
C GLU A 211 13.54 -19.27 15.08
N GLU A 212 13.23 -18.15 15.74
CA GLU A 212 14.14 -17.00 15.84
C GLU A 212 15.46 -17.34 16.55
N ILE A 213 15.40 -18.09 17.65
CA ILE A 213 16.61 -18.55 18.37
C ILE A 213 17.45 -19.46 17.47
N LYS A 214 16.82 -20.30 16.64
CA LYS A 214 17.53 -21.18 15.69
C LYS A 214 18.24 -20.37 14.61
N ILE A 215 17.60 -19.34 14.07
CA ILE A 215 18.21 -18.43 13.09
C ILE A 215 19.39 -17.69 13.72
N MET A 216 19.24 -17.19 14.95
CA MET A 216 20.33 -16.54 15.69
C MET A 216 21.49 -17.48 15.98
N LYS A 217 21.24 -18.76 16.31
CA LYS A 217 22.30 -19.78 16.49
C LYS A 217 23.11 -19.96 15.20
N ASN A 218 22.45 -20.05 14.05
CA ASN A 218 23.12 -20.24 12.76
C ASN A 218 24.01 -19.03 12.39
N ASP A 219 23.48 -17.81 12.50
CA ASP A 219 24.25 -16.58 12.21
C ASP A 219 25.45 -16.42 13.17
N LEU A 220 25.31 -16.85 14.43
CA LEU A 220 26.41 -16.88 15.38
C LEU A 220 27.48 -17.90 14.98
N ASN A 221 27.09 -19.10 14.57
CA ASN A 221 28.03 -20.12 14.09
C ASN A 221 28.80 -19.65 12.85
N ASP A 222 28.13 -19.04 11.87
CA ASP A 222 28.77 -18.51 10.66
C ASP A 222 29.81 -17.42 11.01
N LYS A 223 29.51 -16.59 12.02
CA LYS A 223 30.46 -15.59 12.53
C LYS A 223 31.65 -16.21 13.24
N ILE A 224 31.43 -17.27 14.03
CA ILE A 224 32.50 -18.00 14.71
C ILE A 224 33.41 -18.67 13.67
N GLU A 225 32.86 -19.32 12.65
CA GLU A 225 33.63 -19.97 11.58
C GLU A 225 34.47 -18.96 10.78
N ASN A 226 33.89 -17.80 10.44
CA ASN A 226 34.61 -16.70 9.81
C ASN A 226 35.73 -16.11 10.68
N LEU A 227 35.59 -16.15 12.02
CA LEU A 227 36.66 -15.73 12.93
C LEU A 227 37.76 -16.78 13.06
N ILE A 228 37.41 -18.07 13.08
CA ILE A 228 38.37 -19.18 13.12
C ILE A 228 39.23 -19.19 11.85
N THR A 229 38.62 -19.01 10.68
CA THR A 229 39.35 -18.92 9.39
C THR A 229 40.32 -17.75 9.37
N LYS A 230 39.87 -16.53 9.76
CA LYS A 230 40.75 -15.35 9.88
C LYS A 230 41.90 -15.55 10.87
N LEU A 231 41.67 -16.24 11.98
CA LEU A 231 42.73 -16.55 12.95
C LEU A 231 43.74 -17.57 12.41
N ASN A 232 43.27 -18.59 11.68
CA ASN A 232 44.14 -19.57 11.03
C ASN A 232 45.00 -18.94 9.93
N GLU A 233 44.45 -18.00 9.15
CA GLU A 233 45.23 -17.22 8.16
C GLU A 233 46.31 -16.36 8.84
N LYS A 234 45.97 -15.64 9.91
CA LYS A 234 46.96 -14.87 10.68
C LYS A 234 48.04 -15.76 11.28
N LYS A 235 47.69 -16.97 11.74
CA LYS A 235 48.64 -17.94 12.30
C LYS A 235 49.66 -18.38 11.26
N LYS A 236 49.25 -18.50 9.99
CA LYS A 236 50.12 -18.86 8.86
C LYS A 236 51.11 -17.75 8.48
N ASN A 237 50.79 -16.50 8.83
CA ASN A 237 51.59 -15.31 8.50
C ASN A 237 52.57 -14.89 9.62
N ASN A 238 52.76 -15.70 10.67
CA ASN A 238 53.69 -15.45 11.78
C ASN A 238 53.50 -14.14 12.56
N ASP A 239 52.26 -13.64 12.66
CA ASP A 239 51.92 -12.65 13.69
C ASP A 239 51.78 -13.37 15.04
N GLU A 240 52.34 -12.83 16.12
CA GLU A 240 52.22 -13.40 17.48
C GLU A 240 50.76 -13.62 17.88
N ILE A 241 50.29 -14.87 17.76
CA ILE A 241 48.94 -15.25 18.16
C ILE A 241 48.98 -15.94 19.51
N ASN A 242 48.26 -15.34 20.44
CA ASN A 242 48.04 -15.86 21.78
C ASN A 242 47.13 -17.11 21.71
N ILE A 243 47.76 -18.29 21.65
CA ILE A 243 47.15 -19.62 21.40
C ILE A 243 45.89 -19.87 22.25
N GLY A 244 45.84 -19.33 23.47
CA GLY A 244 44.70 -19.45 24.37
C GLY A 244 43.38 -18.84 23.84
N LYS A 245 43.41 -17.83 22.96
CA LYS A 245 42.18 -17.25 22.38
C LYS A 245 41.53 -18.14 21.31
N LEU A 246 42.32 -18.96 20.62
CA LEU A 246 41.83 -19.89 19.60
C LEU A 246 41.09 -21.07 20.23
N GLU A 247 41.59 -21.54 21.37
CA GLU A 247 41.01 -22.66 22.12
C GLU A 247 39.67 -22.27 22.77
N ILE A 248 39.56 -21.04 23.29
CA ILE A 248 38.30 -20.49 23.81
C ILE A 248 37.23 -20.39 22.71
N LEU A 249 37.60 -19.97 21.49
CA LEU A 249 36.66 -19.87 20.36
C LEU A 249 36.17 -21.22 19.86
N LYS A 250 37.05 -22.24 19.81
CA LYS A 250 36.64 -23.62 19.46
C LYS A 250 35.69 -24.23 20.49
N ASN A 251 35.85 -23.87 21.76
CA ASN A 251 34.96 -24.32 22.84
C ASN A 251 33.61 -23.56 22.87
N LEU A 252 33.49 -22.45 22.14
CA LEU A 252 32.24 -21.68 21.97
C LEU A 252 31.38 -22.19 20.80
N GLU A 253 31.86 -23.16 20.01
CA GLU A 253 31.02 -23.88 19.05
C GLU A 253 29.91 -24.62 19.82
N LEU A 254 28.71 -24.05 19.78
CA LEU A 254 27.53 -24.66 20.35
C LEU A 254 27.12 -25.83 19.44
N LYS A 255 27.46 -27.06 19.84
CA LYS A 255 26.85 -28.29 19.29
C LYS A 255 25.33 -28.14 19.23
#